data_AF-A0A317KHR1-F1
#
_entry.id   AF-A0A317KHR1-F1
#
_cell.length_a   1.000
_cell.length_b   1.000
_cell.length_c   1.000
_cell.angle_alpha   90.00
_cell.angle_beta   90.00
_cell.angle_gamma   90.00
#
_symmetry.space_group_name_H-M   'P 1'
#
loop_
_entity.id
_entity.type
_entity.pdbx_description
1 polymer ?
#
loop_
_entity_poly.entity_id
_entity_poly.type
_entity_poly.pdbx_seq_one_letter_code
_entity_poly.pdbx_strand_id
1 'polypeptide(L)'
;MLATAATMVGFSFVSPASASVDDGLSPVSESTLVPDYTEMLWSLAGSQSEEEIDRIANSGHKVQLLVDPKAGKILAAIDTESTFTPSALTRLGPGCSTTSLCMLNSVPNGYIGTGSLYGTWSSVYRYATGDRTGTFRYNGLDWTHAAYITINLTTPETITYIARR
;
A
#
# COMPACT_ATOMS: atom_id res chain seq x y z
N MET A 1 1.16 17.36 -76.29
CA MET A 1 0.05 16.96 -77.17
C MET A 1 -0.48 15.62 -76.71
N LEU A 2 -1.81 15.50 -76.70
CA LEU A 2 -2.61 14.36 -76.24
C LEU A 2 -2.19 13.01 -76.87
N ALA A 3 -2.45 11.92 -76.13
CA ALA A 3 -3.20 10.79 -76.66
C ALA A 3 -3.91 10.02 -75.54
N THR A 4 -5.15 9.64 -75.81
CA THR A 4 -6.16 9.00 -74.96
C THR A 4 -6.34 7.54 -75.37
N ALA A 5 -6.90 6.71 -74.45
CA ALA A 5 -7.65 5.44 -74.63
C ALA A 5 -7.00 4.26 -73.86
N ALA A 6 -7.57 3.81 -72.72
CA ALA A 6 -8.77 2.97 -72.51
C ALA A 6 -8.46 1.45 -72.54
N THR A 7 -8.87 0.70 -71.50
CA THR A 7 -9.64 -0.59 -71.53
C THR A 7 -9.52 -1.42 -70.22
N MET A 8 -10.68 -1.56 -69.54
CA MET A 8 -11.35 -2.69 -68.82
C MET A 8 -10.74 -3.64 -67.75
N VAL A 9 -11.71 -4.12 -66.93
CA VAL A 9 -11.85 -5.36 -66.10
C VAL A 9 -11.23 -5.32 -64.70
N GLY A 10 -11.90 -5.61 -63.58
CA GLY A 10 -13.26 -6.07 -63.30
C GLY A 10 -13.40 -6.48 -61.81
N PHE A 11 -14.59 -7.02 -61.50
CA PHE A 11 -14.97 -7.84 -60.34
C PHE A 11 -15.61 -7.19 -59.09
N SER A 12 -16.92 -7.46 -59.01
CA SER A 12 -17.61 -8.17 -57.92
C SER A 12 -18.40 -7.39 -56.88
N PHE A 13 -19.59 -7.94 -56.70
CA PHE A 13 -20.78 -7.54 -55.98
C PHE A 13 -20.62 -7.65 -54.46
N VAL A 14 -21.14 -6.68 -53.70
CA VAL A 14 -21.59 -6.90 -52.33
C VAL A 14 -22.81 -6.02 -52.07
N SER A 15 -23.91 -6.64 -51.62
CA SER A 15 -25.14 -5.96 -51.21
C SER A 15 -24.87 -4.96 -50.07
N PRO A 16 -25.52 -3.78 -50.04
CA PRO A 16 -25.45 -2.90 -48.88
C PRO A 16 -26.31 -3.47 -47.76
N ALA A 17 -25.65 -4.03 -46.74
CA ALA A 17 -26.25 -4.12 -45.41
C ALA A 17 -26.32 -2.69 -44.83
N SER A 18 -27.50 -2.31 -44.39
CA SER A 18 -27.80 -1.04 -43.75
C SER A 18 -26.82 -0.76 -42.61
N ALA A 19 -26.10 0.36 -42.68
CA ALA A 19 -25.39 0.92 -41.55
C ALA A 19 -25.99 2.29 -41.25
N SER A 20 -26.71 2.35 -40.14
CA SER A 20 -27.26 3.55 -39.54
C SER A 20 -26.15 4.55 -39.18
N VAL A 21 -26.37 5.79 -39.59
CA VAL A 21 -25.71 6.98 -39.07
C VAL A 21 -26.25 7.24 -37.66
N ASP A 22 -25.35 7.37 -36.68
CA ASP A 22 -25.51 8.06 -35.38
C ASP A 22 -24.07 8.24 -34.87
N ASP A 23 -23.40 9.35 -35.15
CA ASP A 23 -23.39 10.61 -34.38
C ASP A 23 -22.96 10.42 -32.92
N GLY A 24 -22.09 11.32 -32.45
CA GLY A 24 -21.68 11.38 -31.06
C GLY A 24 -20.39 10.62 -30.70
N LEU A 25 -19.25 11.05 -31.24
CA LEU A 25 -17.99 11.04 -30.46
C LEU A 25 -18.16 12.00 -29.28
N SER A 26 -18.92 11.58 -28.27
CA SER A 26 -18.76 12.15 -26.93
C SER A 26 -17.40 11.68 -26.44
N PRO A 27 -16.46 12.58 -26.07
CA PRO A 27 -15.31 12.13 -25.31
C PRO A 27 -15.89 11.51 -24.05
N VAL A 28 -15.72 10.20 -23.91
CA VAL A 28 -15.83 9.56 -22.61
C VAL A 28 -14.77 10.27 -21.77
N SER A 29 -15.20 11.27 -21.00
CA SER A 29 -14.48 11.70 -19.81
C SER A 29 -14.49 10.48 -18.91
N GLU A 30 -13.57 9.56 -19.18
CA GLU A 30 -13.06 8.64 -18.20
C GLU A 30 -12.41 9.55 -17.17
N SER A 31 -13.22 9.99 -16.20
CA SER A 31 -12.74 10.62 -15.00
C SER A 31 -11.93 9.55 -14.30
N THR A 32 -10.66 9.43 -14.68
CA THR A 32 -9.68 8.59 -14.00
C THR A 32 -9.62 9.17 -12.60
N LEU A 33 -10.40 8.59 -11.68
CA LEU A 33 -10.33 8.88 -10.26
C LEU A 33 -8.93 8.44 -9.83
N VAL A 34 -7.94 9.31 -10.00
CA VAL A 34 -6.64 9.15 -9.38
C VAL A 34 -6.91 9.29 -7.88
N PRO A 35 -6.68 8.24 -7.08
CA PRO A 35 -6.90 8.33 -5.65
C PRO A 35 -5.98 9.42 -5.08
N ASP A 36 -6.57 10.33 -4.30
CA ASP A 36 -5.83 11.40 -3.63
C ASP A 36 -5.26 10.87 -2.32
N TYR A 37 -3.93 10.85 -2.24
CA TYR A 37 -3.19 10.39 -1.07
C TYR A 37 -2.57 11.56 -0.27
N THR A 38 -2.94 12.80 -0.58
CA THR A 38 -2.31 14.00 -0.02
C THR A 38 -2.38 14.03 1.51
N GLU A 39 -3.57 13.88 2.10
CA GLU A 39 -3.70 13.89 3.57
C GLU A 39 -2.91 12.76 4.25
N MET A 40 -2.90 11.59 3.62
CA MET A 40 -2.18 10.42 4.10
C MET A 40 -0.67 10.64 4.11
N LEU A 41 -0.12 11.15 3.01
CA LEU A 41 1.28 11.53 2.89
C LEU A 41 1.68 12.61 3.89
N TRP A 42 0.83 13.61 4.12
CA TRP A 42 1.07 14.63 5.14
C TRP A 42 1.05 14.06 6.57
N SER A 43 0.18 13.09 6.85
CA SER A 43 0.16 12.41 8.16
C SER A 43 1.41 11.58 8.43
N LEU A 44 2.07 11.10 7.38
CA LEU A 44 3.30 10.31 7.48
C LEU A 44 4.55 11.19 7.61
N ALA A 45 4.47 12.44 7.14
CA ALA A 45 5.58 13.39 7.16
C ALA A 45 6.13 13.58 8.59
N GLY A 46 7.41 13.24 8.78
CA GLY A 46 8.09 13.32 10.08
C GLY A 46 7.83 12.15 11.04
N SER A 47 6.97 11.20 10.67
CA SER A 47 6.80 9.93 11.40
C SER A 47 7.51 8.76 10.75
N GLN A 48 7.73 8.84 9.44
CA GLN A 48 8.47 7.86 8.64
C GLN A 48 9.98 8.11 8.75
N SER A 49 10.78 7.05 8.89
CA SER A 49 12.25 7.18 8.90
C SER A 49 12.80 7.40 7.48
N GLU A 50 13.99 8.00 7.37
CA GLU A 50 14.64 8.22 6.08
C GLU A 50 14.89 6.88 5.35
N GLU A 51 15.27 5.81 6.08
CA GLU A 51 15.50 4.48 5.50
C GLU A 51 14.21 3.82 4.98
N GLU A 52 13.08 4.08 5.62
CA GLU A 52 11.78 3.59 5.16
C GLU A 52 11.31 4.31 3.91
N ILE A 53 11.48 5.63 3.87
CA ILE A 53 11.20 6.46 2.70
C ILE A 53 12.06 5.98 1.53
N ASP A 54 13.37 5.80 1.72
CA ASP A 54 14.29 5.34 0.70
C ASP A 54 13.95 3.92 0.20
N ARG A 55 13.57 3.01 1.11
CA ARG A 55 13.15 1.66 0.72
C ARG A 55 11.91 1.68 -0.17
N ILE A 56 10.91 2.51 0.16
CA ILE A 56 9.68 2.61 -0.61
C ILE A 56 9.95 3.31 -1.94
N ALA A 57 10.64 4.45 -1.94
CA ALA A 57 10.97 5.21 -3.14
C ALA A 57 11.79 4.39 -4.15
N ASN A 58 12.66 3.50 -3.68
CA ASN A 58 13.51 2.63 -4.51
C ASN A 58 12.97 1.20 -4.69
N SER A 59 11.70 0.95 -4.35
CA SER A 59 11.09 -0.39 -4.41
C SER A 59 10.88 -0.95 -5.82
N GLY A 60 10.81 -0.07 -6.83
CA GLY A 60 10.42 -0.44 -8.19
C GLY A 60 8.90 -0.61 -8.40
N HIS A 61 8.09 -0.32 -7.37
CA HIS A 61 6.62 -0.34 -7.43
C HIS A 61 6.04 1.05 -7.79
N LYS A 62 4.73 1.13 -8.02
CA LYS A 62 4.04 2.42 -8.08
C LYS A 62 3.97 3.06 -6.70
N VAL A 63 4.64 4.19 -6.54
CA VAL A 63 4.69 4.94 -5.28
C VAL A 63 4.09 6.32 -5.42
N GLN A 64 3.68 6.89 -4.28
CA GLN A 64 3.39 8.32 -4.16
C GLN A 64 4.32 8.93 -3.13
N LEU A 65 4.81 10.13 -3.42
CA LEU A 65 5.84 10.80 -2.65
C LEU A 65 5.35 12.18 -2.22
N LEU A 66 5.67 12.57 -0.98
CA LEU A 66 5.62 13.95 -0.54
C LEU A 66 7.04 14.52 -0.60
N VAL A 67 7.25 15.57 -1.36
CA VAL A 67 8.57 16.16 -1.60
C VAL A 67 8.60 17.59 -1.09
N ASP A 68 9.65 17.96 -0.36
CA ASP A 68 10.00 19.35 -0.12
C ASP A 68 10.92 19.84 -1.27
N PRO A 69 10.41 20.67 -2.20
CA PRO A 69 11.20 21.16 -3.31
C PRO A 69 12.28 22.16 -2.89
N LYS A 70 12.15 22.81 -1.74
CA LYS A 70 13.16 23.77 -1.24
C LYS A 70 14.35 23.05 -0.63
N ALA A 71 14.10 21.97 0.10
CA ALA A 71 15.14 21.14 0.70
C ALA A 71 15.67 20.05 -0.24
N GLY A 72 14.96 19.75 -1.33
CA GLY A 72 15.30 18.64 -2.23
C GLY A 72 15.16 17.27 -1.57
N LYS A 73 14.21 17.12 -0.64
CA LYS A 73 14.04 15.91 0.18
C LYS A 73 12.66 15.29 0.01
N ILE A 74 12.59 13.96 0.12
CA ILE A 74 11.33 13.24 0.26
C ILE A 74 10.97 13.21 1.75
N LEU A 75 9.76 13.66 2.08
CA LEU A 75 9.25 13.76 3.45
C LEU A 75 8.40 12.55 3.86
N ALA A 76 7.78 11.88 2.89
CA ALA A 76 7.00 10.66 3.09
C ALA A 76 6.87 9.91 1.75
N ALA A 77 6.72 8.58 1.83
CA ALA A 77 6.51 7.73 0.68
C ALA A 77 5.49 6.63 1.01
N ILE A 78 4.63 6.32 0.05
CA ILE A 78 3.69 5.19 0.11
C ILE A 78 3.82 4.34 -1.14
N ASP A 79 3.64 3.04 -0.98
CA ASP A 79 3.46 2.10 -2.09
C ASP A 79 1.95 1.98 -2.36
N THR A 80 1.54 2.27 -3.59
CA THR A 80 0.14 2.25 -4.04
C THR A 80 -0.26 0.97 -4.75
N GLU A 81 0.71 0.11 -5.08
CA GLU A 81 0.46 -1.24 -5.60
C GLU A 81 0.33 -2.26 -4.48
N SER A 82 0.93 -1.99 -3.33
CA SER A 82 0.62 -2.69 -2.09
C SER A 82 -0.81 -2.32 -1.65
N THR A 83 -1.65 -3.31 -1.32
CA THR A 83 -3.01 -3.14 -0.76
C THR A 83 -3.00 -2.58 0.68
N PHE A 84 -2.05 -1.69 0.96
CA PHE A 84 -1.72 -1.14 2.26
C PHE A 84 -2.52 0.14 2.48
N THR A 85 -3.73 0.02 3.03
CA THR A 85 -4.42 1.17 3.64
C THR A 85 -3.74 1.47 4.98
N PRO A 86 -3.01 2.59 5.15
CA PRO A 86 -2.34 2.93 6.40
C PRO A 86 -3.36 3.61 7.31
N SER A 87 -4.24 2.81 7.92
CA SER A 87 -4.42 3.03 9.35
C SER A 87 -3.06 2.71 9.98
N ALA A 88 -2.40 3.65 10.65
CA ALA A 88 -1.10 3.40 11.24
C ALA A 88 -1.27 2.83 12.65
N LEU A 89 -0.56 1.75 12.96
CA LEU A 89 -0.45 1.30 14.35
C LEU A 89 0.15 2.42 15.19
N THR A 90 -0.61 2.87 16.17
CA THR A 90 -0.17 3.94 17.07
C THR A 90 0.23 3.34 18.41
N ARG A 91 1.37 3.77 18.94
CA ARG A 91 1.82 3.34 20.27
C ARG A 91 0.86 3.88 21.33
N LEU A 92 0.33 2.99 22.17
CA LEU A 92 -0.63 3.33 23.22
C LEU A 92 -0.01 4.16 24.37
N GLY A 93 1.31 4.10 24.52
CA GLY A 93 2.06 4.62 25.67
C GLY A 93 2.89 3.52 26.33
N PRO A 94 3.51 3.76 27.50
CA PRO A 94 4.12 2.69 28.27
C PRO A 94 3.02 1.76 28.79
N GLY A 95 3.18 0.45 28.62
CA GLY A 95 2.18 -0.52 29.06
C GLY A 95 1.45 -1.19 27.91
N CYS A 96 0.52 -2.06 28.28
CA CYS A 96 -0.39 -2.74 27.38
C CYS A 96 -1.81 -2.68 27.96
N SER A 97 -2.78 -2.62 27.07
CA SER A 97 -4.20 -2.81 27.41
C SER A 97 -4.67 -4.20 26.97
N THR A 98 -5.86 -4.59 27.42
CA THR A 98 -6.49 -5.86 27.03
C THR A 98 -6.90 -5.92 25.56
N THR A 99 -7.05 -4.79 24.89
CA THR A 99 -7.47 -4.69 23.49
C THR A 99 -6.33 -4.34 22.53
N SER A 100 -5.18 -3.90 23.04
CA SER A 100 -4.01 -3.57 22.21
C SER A 100 -3.22 -4.81 21.79
N LEU A 101 -2.58 -4.73 20.62
CA LEU A 101 -1.46 -5.60 20.28
C LEU A 101 -0.31 -5.26 21.24
N CYS A 102 0.21 -6.25 21.95
CA CYS A 102 1.14 -6.05 23.05
C CYS A 102 2.39 -6.92 22.91
N MET A 103 3.55 -6.35 23.18
CA MET A 103 4.82 -7.07 23.33
C MET A 103 5.44 -6.74 24.69
N LEU A 104 5.82 -7.77 25.43
CA LEU A 104 6.49 -7.64 26.72
C LEU A 104 7.98 -7.96 26.58
N ASN A 105 8.78 -6.98 26.96
CA ASN A 105 10.22 -7.06 27.20
C ASN A 105 10.51 -6.26 28.49
N SER A 106 11.66 -5.60 28.61
CA SER A 106 11.96 -4.73 29.77
C SER A 106 10.95 -3.59 29.96
N VAL A 107 10.32 -3.12 28.88
CA VAL A 107 9.29 -2.06 28.89
C VAL A 107 8.12 -2.49 28.00
N PRO A 108 6.93 -2.78 28.54
CA PRO A 108 5.78 -3.20 27.74
C PRO A 108 5.46 -2.23 26.59
N ASN A 109 5.24 -2.78 25.40
CA ASN A 109 4.96 -2.05 24.16
C ASN A 109 3.55 -2.38 23.67
N GLY A 110 2.59 -1.48 23.89
CA GLY A 110 1.21 -1.60 23.39
C GLY A 110 0.97 -0.78 22.12
N TYR A 111 0.21 -1.35 21.19
CA TYR A 111 -0.18 -0.73 19.93
C TYR A 111 -1.69 -0.84 19.71
N ILE A 112 -2.30 0.27 19.30
CA ILE A 112 -3.71 0.40 18.94
C ILE A 112 -3.85 0.84 17.48
N GLY A 113 -5.09 0.88 16.99
CA GLY A 113 -5.37 1.09 15.57
C GLY A 113 -5.17 -0.17 14.74
N THR A 114 -5.49 -0.11 13.46
CA THR A 114 -5.23 -1.19 12.50
C THR A 114 -4.00 -0.84 11.67
N GLY A 115 -3.46 -1.78 10.89
CA GLY A 115 -2.31 -1.55 10.00
C GLY A 115 -1.09 -2.39 10.38
N SER A 116 0.09 -1.98 9.92
CA SER A 116 1.36 -2.59 10.29
C SER A 116 2.41 -1.56 10.68
N LEU A 117 3.48 -2.06 11.30
CA LEU A 117 4.64 -1.27 11.69
C LEU A 117 5.88 -2.16 11.63
N TYR A 118 6.91 -1.68 10.93
CA TYR A 118 8.26 -2.24 11.03
C TYR A 118 8.99 -1.59 12.19
N GLY A 119 9.86 -2.36 12.85
CA GLY A 119 10.63 -1.85 13.98
C GLY A 119 11.64 -2.87 14.46
N THR A 120 12.18 -2.65 15.65
CA THR A 120 13.05 -3.62 16.32
C THR A 120 12.70 -3.63 17.80
N TRP A 121 12.08 -4.72 18.24
CA TRP A 121 11.74 -4.95 19.64
C TRP A 121 12.54 -6.16 20.10
N SER A 122 13.64 -5.88 20.80
CA SER A 122 14.54 -6.90 21.31
C SER A 122 14.02 -7.51 22.61
N SER A 123 14.47 -8.74 22.88
CA SER A 123 14.23 -9.47 24.12
C SER A 123 12.74 -9.61 24.47
N VAL A 124 11.89 -9.76 23.46
CA VAL A 124 10.45 -10.00 23.66
C VAL A 124 10.28 -11.45 24.10
N TYR A 125 9.73 -11.65 25.29
CA TYR A 125 9.50 -12.98 25.87
C TYR A 125 8.01 -13.37 25.85
N ARG A 126 7.11 -12.41 25.65
CA ARG A 126 5.66 -12.62 25.56
C ARG A 126 5.02 -11.58 24.65
N TYR A 127 4.03 -11.98 23.88
CA TYR A 127 3.21 -11.05 23.09
C TYR A 127 1.74 -11.47 23.07
N ALA A 128 0.85 -10.53 22.77
CA ALA A 128 -0.59 -10.75 22.69
C ALA A 128 -1.22 -9.93 21.56
N THR A 129 -2.27 -10.46 20.95
CA THR A 129 -2.95 -9.82 19.80
C THR A 129 -3.99 -8.78 20.20
N GLY A 130 -4.48 -8.80 21.44
CA GLY A 130 -5.56 -7.92 21.90
C GLY A 130 -6.92 -8.38 21.36
N ASP A 131 -7.79 -7.46 20.98
CA ASP A 131 -9.15 -7.74 20.47
C ASP A 131 -9.23 -7.97 18.94
N ARG A 132 -8.08 -8.03 18.26
CA ARG A 132 -7.97 -8.12 16.80
C ARG A 132 -6.96 -9.16 16.37
N THR A 133 -6.99 -9.53 15.09
CA THR A 133 -5.99 -10.44 14.53
C THR A 133 -4.64 -9.74 14.52
N GLY A 134 -3.59 -10.41 15.00
CA GLY A 134 -2.25 -9.84 15.08
C GLY A 134 -1.21 -10.67 14.33
N THR A 135 -0.30 -10.02 13.62
CA THR A 135 0.88 -10.64 13.00
C THR A 135 2.14 -10.13 13.68
N PHE A 136 3.10 -11.02 13.94
CA PHE A 136 4.43 -10.69 14.47
C PHE A 136 5.51 -11.36 13.63
N ARG A 137 6.55 -10.63 13.23
CA ARG A 137 7.68 -11.20 12.49
C ARG A 137 8.90 -11.35 13.39
N TYR A 138 9.43 -12.55 13.48
CA TYR A 138 10.72 -12.85 14.11
C TYR A 138 11.32 -14.11 13.49
N ASN A 139 12.65 -14.24 13.55
CA ASN A 139 13.38 -15.32 12.89
C ASN A 139 13.04 -15.48 11.39
N GLY A 140 12.77 -14.36 10.70
CA GLY A 140 12.41 -14.35 9.27
C GLY A 140 11.00 -14.86 8.93
N LEU A 141 10.17 -15.20 9.93
CA LEU A 141 8.84 -15.79 9.74
C LEU A 141 7.73 -14.87 10.27
N ASP A 142 6.59 -14.89 9.60
CA ASP A 142 5.36 -14.21 10.02
C ASP A 142 4.44 -15.13 10.83
N TRP A 143 4.22 -14.78 12.08
CA TRP A 143 3.34 -15.49 13.00
C TRP A 143 2.04 -14.72 13.14
N THR A 144 0.96 -15.21 12.50
CA THR A 144 -0.37 -14.60 12.57
C THR A 144 -1.28 -15.39 13.49
N HIS A 145 -1.90 -14.69 14.43
CA HIS A 145 -2.78 -15.27 15.44
C HIS A 145 -4.12 -14.52 15.47
N ALA A 146 -5.18 -15.24 15.81
CA ALA A 146 -6.51 -14.65 16.00
C ALA A 146 -6.54 -13.65 17.17
N ALA A 147 -7.67 -12.94 17.31
CA ALA A 147 -7.93 -12.11 18.47
C ALA A 147 -7.89 -12.91 19.78
N TYR A 148 -7.52 -12.22 20.86
CA TYR A 148 -7.47 -12.70 22.24
C TYR A 148 -6.45 -13.82 22.49
N ILE A 149 -5.43 -13.93 21.65
CA ILE A 149 -4.34 -14.89 21.82
C ILE A 149 -3.17 -14.24 22.55
N THR A 150 -2.60 -14.98 23.50
CA THR A 150 -1.35 -14.65 24.18
C THR A 150 -0.35 -15.77 23.94
N ILE A 151 0.86 -15.42 23.51
CA ILE A 151 1.95 -16.35 23.28
C ILE A 151 3.08 -16.06 24.26
N ASN A 152 3.61 -17.11 24.88
CA ASN A 152 4.83 -17.07 25.69
C ASN A 152 5.94 -17.76 24.91
N LEU A 153 7.08 -17.11 24.75
CA LEU A 153 8.22 -17.66 24.03
C LEU A 153 9.14 -18.39 25.00
N THR A 154 9.65 -19.55 24.59
CA THR A 154 10.62 -20.33 25.38
C THR A 154 11.97 -19.64 25.47
N THR A 155 12.29 -18.81 24.47
CA THR A 155 13.49 -17.98 24.38
C THR A 155 13.07 -16.57 23.98
N PRO A 156 13.65 -15.50 24.55
CA PRO A 156 13.35 -14.15 24.11
C PRO A 156 13.79 -13.92 22.67
N GLU A 157 12.92 -13.35 21.85
CA GLU A 157 13.15 -13.11 20.42
C GLU A 157 13.23 -11.62 20.09
N THR A 158 13.78 -11.31 18.91
CA THR A 158 13.71 -9.96 18.34
C THR A 158 12.61 -9.89 17.29
N ILE A 159 11.58 -9.10 17.58
CA ILE A 159 10.47 -8.87 16.65
C ILE A 159 10.82 -7.69 15.75
N THR A 160 10.59 -7.84 14.44
CA THR A 160 10.96 -6.86 13.41
C THR A 160 9.77 -6.25 12.67
N TYR A 161 8.58 -6.83 12.83
CA TYR A 161 7.35 -6.34 12.23
C TYR A 161 6.15 -6.76 13.06
N ILE A 162 5.14 -5.89 13.12
CA ILE A 162 3.84 -6.15 13.72
C ILE A 162 2.71 -5.70 12.80
N ALA A 163 1.57 -6.37 12.84
CA ALA A 163 0.34 -5.92 12.19
C ALA A 163 -0.90 -6.23 13.02
N ARG A 164 -1.95 -5.40 12.91
CA ARG A 164 -3.25 -5.58 13.56
C ARG A 164 -4.38 -5.35 12.54
N ARG A 165 -5.32 -6.28 12.44
CA ARG A 165 -6.47 -6.24 11.51
C ARG A 165 -7.77 -6.52 12.24
#